data_AF-A0A928JML5-F1
#
_entry.id   AF-A0A928JML5-F1
#
_cell.length_a   1.000
_cell.length_b   1.000
_cell.length_c   1.000
_cell.angle_alpha   90.00
_cell.angle_beta   90.00
_cell.angle_gamma   90.00
#
_symmetry.space_group_name_H-M   'P 1'
#
loop_
_entity.id
_entity.type
_entity.pdbx_description
1 polymer ?
#
loop_
_entity_poly.entity_id
_entity_poly.type
_entity_poly.pdbx_seq_one_letter_code
_entity_poly.pdbx_strand_id
1 'polypeptide(L)'
;MLADGSFADVTGQDFVDHLSIGAPGWITAWVAIGLAVIFGLLVYVFPVIMTENEHIQCYPLWLHCFYWAADFMGIWVFIHAWAKYDHFLLFLLLAIGEAVWVGMETYCLTRAVQYEHSIIWKKGTSTKTMVAEIVILTLFMYLCLNFLRFEWHDETMWKFWIFTQVLVTTVPVWEMRKRGYKSGNCLALSITFICVALVSFNPWCNMWLAIKPEFFSLQANPWYYLTGLFCLASAIYGLYLYIKLPPKEDVMGSGKKAILK
;
A
#
# COMPACT_ATOMS: atom_id res chain seq x y z
N MET A 1 -8.43 1.44 20.87
CA MET A 1 -8.78 1.65 22.28
C MET A 1 -7.52 2.16 22.96
N LEU A 2 -7.54 3.43 23.36
CA LEU A 2 -6.46 4.03 24.13
C LEU A 2 -6.42 3.42 25.53
N ALA A 3 -5.35 3.70 26.29
CA ALA A 3 -5.18 3.20 27.66
C ALA A 3 -6.33 3.59 28.61
N ASP A 4 -7.11 4.61 28.26
CA ASP A 4 -8.29 5.09 28.99
C ASP A 4 -9.63 4.53 28.47
N GLY A 5 -9.61 3.63 27.48
CA GLY A 5 -10.81 3.06 26.88
C GLY A 5 -11.48 3.92 25.80
N SER A 6 -10.96 5.12 25.52
CA SER A 6 -11.49 5.98 24.47
C SER A 6 -11.02 5.56 23.06
N PHE A 7 -11.80 5.94 22.05
CA PHE A 7 -11.36 5.97 20.66
C PHE A 7 -10.96 7.41 20.37
N ALA A 8 -9.67 7.70 20.18
CA ALA A 8 -9.31 8.98 19.58
C ALA A 8 -9.55 8.88 18.08
N ASP A 9 -10.35 9.81 17.58
CA ASP A 9 -10.55 9.97 16.15
C ASP A 9 -9.40 10.75 15.53
N VAL A 10 -9.07 10.36 14.30
CA VAL A 10 -8.15 11.11 13.46
C VAL A 10 -9.00 11.90 12.49
N THR A 11 -9.07 13.20 12.72
CA THR A 11 -9.87 14.15 11.95
C THR A 11 -8.99 14.89 10.96
N GLY A 12 -9.59 15.55 9.97
CA GLY A 12 -8.81 16.40 9.07
C GLY A 12 -8.17 17.61 9.77
N GLN A 13 -8.70 18.03 10.93
CA GLN A 13 -8.14 19.14 11.70
C GLN A 13 -6.76 18.79 12.25
N ASP A 14 -6.53 17.53 12.61
CA ASP A 14 -5.23 17.07 13.09
C ASP A 14 -4.12 17.30 12.05
N PHE A 15 -4.45 17.19 10.76
CA PHE A 15 -3.52 17.50 9.68
C PHE A 15 -3.26 18.99 9.58
N VAL A 16 -4.31 19.82 9.64
CA VAL A 16 -4.18 21.27 9.59
C VAL A 16 -3.30 21.75 10.74
N ASP A 17 -3.54 21.26 11.95
CA ASP A 17 -2.84 21.69 13.15
C ASP A 17 -1.34 21.32 13.14
N HIS A 18 -0.99 20.13 12.63
CA HIS A 18 0.39 19.62 12.67
C HIS A 18 1.21 19.94 11.42
N LEU A 19 0.57 20.19 10.27
CA LEU A 19 1.26 20.43 9.00
C LEU A 19 1.28 21.89 8.57
N SER A 20 0.50 22.76 9.22
CA SER A 20 0.54 24.19 8.94
C SER A 20 1.93 24.75 9.20
N ILE A 21 2.37 25.64 8.32
CA ILE A 21 3.68 26.29 8.43
C ILE A 21 3.73 27.06 9.76
N GLY A 22 4.75 26.77 10.57
CA GLY A 22 4.94 27.36 11.90
C GLY A 22 4.39 26.51 13.05
N ALA A 23 3.66 25.44 12.78
CA ALA A 23 3.27 24.46 13.81
C ALA A 23 4.51 23.74 14.39
N PRO A 24 4.53 23.36 15.67
CA PRO A 24 5.64 22.60 16.23
C PRO A 24 5.90 21.30 15.44
N GLY A 25 7.13 21.12 14.94
CA GLY A 25 7.50 19.90 14.21
C GLY A 25 6.94 19.80 12.78
N TRP A 26 6.39 20.88 12.20
CA TRP A 26 5.81 20.85 10.85
C TRP A 26 6.79 20.32 9.79
N ILE A 27 8.07 20.71 9.84
CA ILE A 27 9.11 20.26 8.90
C ILE A 27 9.28 18.73 8.99
N THR A 28 9.42 18.20 10.20
CA THR A 28 9.60 16.76 10.41
C THR A 28 8.37 15.97 9.96
N ALA A 29 7.16 16.51 10.16
CA ALA A 29 5.92 15.91 9.70
C ALA A 29 5.86 15.83 8.17
N TRP A 30 6.21 16.91 7.47
CA TRP A 30 6.29 16.92 6.00
C TRP A 30 7.37 15.97 5.47
N VAL A 31 8.51 15.86 6.14
CA VAL A 31 9.55 14.87 5.78
C VAL A 31 9.01 13.44 5.93
N ALA A 32 8.31 13.13 7.03
CA ALA A 32 7.71 11.81 7.24
C ALA A 32 6.69 11.45 6.15
N ILE A 33 5.80 12.39 5.79
CA ILE A 33 4.84 12.23 4.70
C ILE A 33 5.55 12.03 3.36
N GLY A 34 6.56 12.87 3.06
CA GLY A 34 7.32 12.78 1.82
C GLY A 34 8.02 11.43 1.66
N LEU A 35 8.63 10.92 2.73
CA LEU A 35 9.24 9.59 2.73
C LEU A 35 8.20 8.48 2.49
N ALA A 36 7.05 8.55 3.15
CA ALA A 36 5.97 7.57 2.95
C ALA A 36 5.49 7.55 1.49
N VAL A 37 5.29 8.71 0.88
CA VAL A 37 4.89 8.83 -0.53
C VAL A 37 5.97 8.29 -1.47
N ILE A 38 7.24 8.62 -1.24
CA ILE A 38 8.35 8.15 -2.09
C ILE A 38 8.45 6.62 -2.05
N PHE A 39 8.46 6.02 -0.87
CA PHE A 39 8.53 4.56 -0.77
C PHE A 39 7.24 3.89 -1.27
N GLY A 40 6.07 4.53 -1.09
CA GLY A 40 4.81 4.14 -1.74
C GLY A 40 4.92 4.09 -3.27
N LEU A 41 5.55 5.09 -3.89
CA LEU A 41 5.84 5.12 -5.34
C LEU A 41 6.78 4.00 -5.76
N LEU A 42 7.85 3.75 -5.01
CA LEU A 42 8.81 2.71 -5.35
C LEU A 42 8.19 1.30 -5.30
N VAL A 43 7.26 1.03 -4.37
CA VAL A 43 6.57 -0.27 -4.32
C VAL A 43 5.64 -0.50 -5.51
N TYR A 44 5.31 0.50 -6.32
CA TYR A 44 4.59 0.30 -7.59
C TYR A 44 5.49 0.34 -8.82
N VAL A 45 6.46 1.27 -8.85
CA VAL A 45 7.36 1.44 -9.99
C VAL A 45 8.12 0.14 -10.27
N PHE A 46 8.68 -0.51 -9.24
CA PHE A 46 9.40 -1.76 -9.46
C PHE A 46 8.50 -2.90 -9.97
N PRO A 47 7.34 -3.22 -9.35
CA PRO A 47 6.41 -4.21 -9.88
C PRO A 47 5.94 -3.94 -11.30
N VAL A 48 5.62 -2.69 -11.66
CA VAL A 48 5.18 -2.37 -13.03
C VAL A 48 6.28 -2.66 -14.04
N ILE A 49 7.52 -2.25 -13.76
CA ILE A 49 8.68 -2.54 -14.63
C ILE A 49 8.86 -4.06 -14.78
N MET A 50 8.77 -4.81 -13.68
CA MET A 50 8.89 -6.27 -13.71
C MET A 50 7.72 -6.92 -14.45
N THR A 51 6.51 -6.43 -14.31
CA THR A 51 5.33 -6.97 -15.00
C THR A 51 5.50 -6.89 -16.51
N GLU A 52 6.02 -5.77 -17.03
CA GLU A 52 6.28 -5.60 -18.46
C GLU A 52 7.50 -6.39 -18.97
N ASN A 53 8.43 -6.74 -18.08
CA ASN A 53 9.62 -7.49 -18.44
C ASN A 53 9.43 -9.01 -18.27
N GLU A 54 8.68 -9.43 -17.27
CA GLU A 54 8.63 -10.80 -16.77
C GLU A 54 7.24 -11.42 -16.94
N HIS A 55 6.23 -10.61 -17.26
CA HIS A 55 4.83 -11.03 -17.39
C HIS A 55 4.28 -11.66 -16.11
N ILE A 56 4.87 -11.30 -14.97
CA ILE A 56 4.51 -11.78 -13.63
C ILE A 56 4.52 -10.59 -12.68
N GLN A 57 3.45 -10.41 -11.93
CA GLN A 57 3.26 -9.33 -10.97
C GLN A 57 3.76 -9.76 -9.59
N CYS A 58 4.20 -8.78 -8.79
CA CYS A 58 4.60 -9.02 -7.40
C CYS A 58 3.41 -9.39 -6.51
N TYR A 59 2.26 -8.77 -6.77
CA TYR A 59 1.07 -8.83 -5.93
C TYR A 59 0.05 -9.85 -6.47
N PRO A 60 -0.72 -10.51 -5.59
CA PRO A 60 -1.84 -11.34 -6.02
C PRO A 60 -3.02 -10.49 -6.51
N LEU A 61 -3.87 -11.07 -7.38
CA LEU A 61 -5.01 -10.36 -7.98
C LEU A 61 -5.91 -9.66 -6.94
N TRP A 62 -6.22 -10.33 -5.83
CA TRP A 62 -7.12 -9.75 -4.84
C TRP A 62 -6.56 -8.50 -4.18
N LEU A 63 -5.23 -8.38 -4.10
CA LEU A 63 -4.58 -7.22 -3.50
C LEU A 63 -4.66 -6.01 -4.44
N HIS A 64 -4.58 -6.23 -5.75
CA HIS A 64 -4.88 -5.21 -6.75
C HIS A 64 -6.34 -4.73 -6.67
N CYS A 65 -7.31 -5.65 -6.56
CA CYS A 65 -8.71 -5.27 -6.36
C CYS A 65 -8.93 -4.52 -5.04
N PHE A 66 -8.20 -4.88 -3.98
CA PHE A 66 -8.24 -4.22 -2.69
C PHE A 66 -7.70 -2.78 -2.78
N TYR A 67 -6.51 -2.58 -3.36
CA TYR A 67 -5.92 -1.25 -3.52
C TYR A 67 -6.76 -0.39 -4.45
N TRP A 68 -7.24 -0.92 -5.57
CA TRP A 68 -8.13 -0.19 -6.45
C TRP A 68 -9.35 0.36 -5.70
N ALA A 69 -10.01 -0.49 -4.90
CA ALA A 69 -11.18 -0.11 -4.11
C ALA A 69 -10.85 0.92 -3.03
N ALA A 70 -9.71 0.73 -2.35
CA ALA A 70 -9.20 1.61 -1.32
C ALA A 70 -8.88 3.01 -1.87
N ASP A 71 -8.09 3.09 -2.92
CA ASP A 71 -7.63 4.34 -3.52
C ASP A 71 -8.83 5.07 -4.16
N PHE A 72 -9.73 4.34 -4.83
CA PHE A 72 -10.95 4.93 -5.38
C PHE A 72 -11.84 5.56 -4.30
N MET A 73 -11.97 4.91 -3.14
CA MET A 73 -12.63 5.52 -1.97
C MET A 73 -11.86 6.76 -1.47
N GLY A 74 -10.53 6.66 -1.40
CA GLY A 74 -9.62 7.73 -0.97
C GLY A 74 -9.79 9.02 -1.77
N ILE A 75 -9.95 8.94 -3.10
CA ILE A 75 -10.21 10.12 -3.96
C ILE A 75 -11.36 10.96 -3.40
N TRP A 76 -12.50 10.33 -3.12
CA TRP A 76 -13.70 11.03 -2.68
C TRP A 76 -13.58 11.51 -1.23
N VAL A 77 -12.96 10.72 -0.37
CA VAL A 77 -12.71 11.10 1.04
C VAL A 77 -11.81 12.33 1.11
N PHE A 78 -10.74 12.37 0.34
CA PHE A 78 -9.81 13.50 0.36
C PHE A 78 -10.36 14.74 -0.36
N ILE A 79 -11.15 14.60 -1.43
CA ILE A 79 -11.87 15.74 -2.02
C ILE A 79 -12.85 16.34 -0.99
N HIS A 80 -13.58 15.49 -0.25
CA HIS A 80 -14.48 15.96 0.80
C HIS A 80 -13.71 16.67 1.91
N ALA A 81 -12.61 16.09 2.40
CA ALA A 81 -11.75 16.72 3.40
C ALA A 81 -11.18 18.05 2.91
N TRP A 82 -10.74 18.13 1.65
CA TRP A 82 -10.28 19.37 1.05
C TRP A 82 -11.34 20.47 1.10
N ALA A 83 -12.59 20.16 0.74
CA ALA A 83 -13.70 21.10 0.83
C ALA A 83 -14.08 21.48 2.28
N LYS A 84 -13.96 20.53 3.22
CA LYS A 84 -14.34 20.71 4.62
C LYS A 84 -13.32 21.51 5.44
N TYR A 85 -12.04 21.35 5.16
CA TYR A 85 -10.93 21.93 5.94
C TYR A 85 -10.24 23.07 5.18
N ASP A 86 -11.03 24.06 4.76
CA ASP A 86 -10.57 25.31 4.14
C ASP A 86 -9.59 25.14 2.96
N HIS A 87 -9.80 24.10 2.15
CA HIS A 87 -8.96 23.81 0.98
C HIS A 87 -7.49 23.51 1.33
N PHE A 88 -7.23 22.95 2.51
CA PHE A 88 -5.88 22.56 2.94
C PHE A 88 -5.20 21.67 1.88
N LEU A 89 -4.09 22.17 1.32
CA LEU A 89 -3.50 21.66 0.07
C LEU A 89 -3.19 20.16 0.08
N LEU A 90 -2.78 19.61 1.23
CA LEU A 90 -2.45 18.19 1.34
C LEU A 90 -3.61 17.30 0.88
N PHE A 91 -4.85 17.62 1.25
CA PHE A 91 -5.99 16.78 0.89
C PHE A 91 -6.22 16.73 -0.62
N LEU A 92 -6.00 17.85 -1.33
CA LEU A 92 -6.05 17.83 -2.80
C LEU A 92 -4.92 16.98 -3.40
N LEU A 93 -3.70 17.10 -2.86
CA LEU A 93 -2.56 16.31 -3.32
C LEU A 93 -2.77 14.82 -3.10
N LEU A 94 -3.32 14.43 -1.94
CA LEU A 94 -3.68 13.04 -1.64
C LEU A 94 -4.75 12.56 -2.63
N ALA A 95 -5.84 13.31 -2.86
CA ALA A 95 -6.87 12.94 -3.83
C ALA A 95 -6.32 12.71 -5.25
N ILE A 96 -5.40 13.57 -5.70
CA ILE A 96 -4.71 13.40 -6.99
C ILE A 96 -3.83 12.15 -6.98
N GLY A 97 -3.09 11.92 -5.90
CA GLY A 97 -2.29 10.72 -5.69
C GLY A 97 -3.13 9.44 -5.79
N GLU A 98 -4.28 9.41 -5.12
CA GLU A 98 -5.21 8.28 -5.18
C GLU A 98 -5.75 8.03 -6.59
N ALA A 99 -6.04 9.09 -7.37
CA ALA A 99 -6.45 8.93 -8.76
C ALA A 99 -5.34 8.31 -9.63
N VAL A 100 -4.08 8.67 -9.36
CA VAL A 100 -2.91 8.07 -10.00
C VAL A 100 -2.76 6.59 -9.58
N TRP A 101 -3.01 6.25 -8.32
CA TRP A 101 -3.01 4.86 -7.84
C TRP A 101 -4.09 4.01 -8.47
N VAL A 102 -5.33 4.49 -8.56
CA VAL A 102 -6.42 3.83 -9.29
C VAL A 102 -6.03 3.56 -10.74
N GLY A 103 -5.34 4.50 -11.39
CA GLY A 103 -4.82 4.32 -12.75
C GLY A 103 -3.80 3.18 -12.83
N MET A 104 -2.83 3.13 -11.91
CA MET A 104 -1.86 2.05 -11.82
C MET A 104 -2.51 0.70 -11.51
N GLU A 105 -3.50 0.66 -10.63
CA GLU A 105 -4.21 -0.57 -10.30
C GLU A 105 -5.05 -1.08 -11.48
N THR A 106 -5.70 -0.17 -12.21
CA THR A 106 -6.40 -0.51 -13.46
C THR A 106 -5.43 -1.11 -14.49
N TYR A 107 -4.22 -0.57 -14.57
CA TYR A 107 -3.16 -1.09 -15.42
C TYR A 107 -2.74 -2.52 -15.00
N CYS A 108 -2.44 -2.73 -13.71
CA CYS A 108 -2.07 -4.02 -13.15
C CYS A 108 -3.16 -5.09 -13.34
N LEU A 109 -4.43 -4.76 -13.11
CA LEU A 109 -5.57 -5.65 -13.34
C LEU A 109 -5.71 -6.03 -14.82
N THR A 110 -5.45 -5.09 -15.74
CA THR A 110 -5.43 -5.37 -17.17
C THR A 110 -4.29 -6.33 -17.53
N ARG A 111 -3.11 -6.16 -16.94
CA ARG A 111 -1.97 -7.07 -17.14
C ARG A 111 -2.18 -8.44 -16.50
N ALA A 112 -2.92 -8.54 -15.40
CA ALA A 112 -3.30 -9.83 -14.83
C ALA A 112 -4.08 -10.68 -15.84
N VAL A 113 -5.03 -10.06 -16.56
CA VAL A 113 -5.81 -10.73 -17.62
C VAL A 113 -4.99 -11.05 -18.87
N GLN A 114 -3.98 -10.25 -19.19
CA GLN A 114 -3.17 -10.47 -20.40
C GLN A 114 -2.03 -11.48 -20.17
N TYR A 115 -1.30 -11.32 -19.08
CA TYR A 115 -0.03 -12.01 -18.82
C TYR A 115 -0.18 -13.16 -17.83
N GLU A 116 -0.94 -12.95 -16.76
CA GLU A 116 -1.03 -13.92 -15.66
C GLU A 116 -2.29 -14.79 -15.72
N HIS A 117 -3.03 -14.76 -16.83
CA HIS A 117 -4.33 -15.40 -16.90
C HIS A 117 -4.27 -16.91 -16.63
N SER A 118 -3.18 -17.57 -17.04
CA SER A 118 -2.93 -19.00 -16.79
C SER A 118 -2.44 -19.30 -15.37
N ILE A 119 -1.96 -18.29 -14.65
CA ILE A 119 -1.51 -18.41 -13.25
C ILE A 119 -2.72 -18.25 -12.32
N ILE A 120 -3.60 -17.31 -12.65
CA ILE A 120 -4.71 -16.90 -11.78
C ILE A 120 -5.97 -17.72 -12.05
N TRP A 121 -6.31 -17.95 -13.32
CA TRP A 121 -7.54 -18.65 -13.71
C TRP A 121 -7.26 -20.01 -14.32
N LYS A 122 -8.29 -20.87 -14.29
CA LYS A 122 -8.26 -22.16 -14.97
C LYS A 122 -8.07 -21.98 -16.48
N LYS A 123 -7.35 -22.91 -17.11
CA LYS A 123 -7.17 -22.93 -18.56
C LYS A 123 -8.53 -22.95 -19.26
N GLY A 124 -8.74 -22.03 -20.21
CA GLY A 124 -9.98 -21.91 -20.98
C GLY A 124 -11.04 -20.98 -20.38
N THR A 125 -10.78 -20.36 -19.22
CA THR A 125 -11.66 -19.29 -18.71
C THR A 125 -11.76 -18.15 -19.73
N SER A 126 -12.98 -17.66 -19.98
CA SER A 126 -13.19 -16.57 -20.93
C SER A 126 -12.78 -15.22 -20.34
N THR A 127 -12.31 -14.29 -21.17
CA THR A 127 -11.98 -12.91 -20.74
C THR A 127 -13.16 -12.23 -20.06
N LYS A 128 -14.40 -12.48 -20.51
CA LYS A 128 -15.60 -11.93 -19.88
C LYS A 128 -15.75 -12.39 -18.43
N THR A 129 -15.48 -13.67 -18.17
CA THR A 129 -15.52 -14.24 -16.82
C THR A 129 -14.43 -13.65 -15.94
N MET A 130 -13.19 -13.53 -16.45
CA MET A 130 -12.07 -12.93 -15.71
C MET A 130 -12.38 -11.49 -15.28
N VAL A 131 -12.89 -10.67 -16.22
CA VAL A 131 -13.28 -9.28 -15.94
C VAL A 131 -14.44 -9.22 -14.95
N ALA A 132 -15.45 -10.09 -15.09
CA ALA A 132 -16.56 -10.13 -14.15
C ALA A 132 -16.10 -10.47 -12.72
N GLU A 133 -15.18 -11.42 -12.56
CA GLU A 133 -14.61 -11.75 -11.24
C GLU A 133 -13.82 -10.58 -10.65
N ILE A 134 -13.01 -9.87 -11.45
CA ILE A 134 -12.30 -8.67 -11.01
C ILE A 134 -13.29 -7.60 -10.52
N VAL A 135 -14.36 -7.34 -11.29
CA VAL A 135 -15.38 -6.35 -10.94
C VAL A 135 -16.09 -6.75 -9.65
N ILE A 136 -16.54 -8.00 -9.53
CA ILE A 136 -17.23 -8.50 -8.33
C ILE A 136 -16.32 -8.40 -7.10
N LEU A 137 -15.06 -8.83 -7.22
CA LEU A 137 -14.10 -8.79 -6.13
C LEU A 137 -13.79 -7.34 -5.72
N THR A 138 -13.63 -6.44 -6.67
CA THR A 138 -13.39 -5.01 -6.40
C THR A 138 -14.59 -4.37 -5.71
N LEU A 139 -15.81 -4.65 -6.16
CA LEU A 139 -17.03 -4.17 -5.51
C LEU A 139 -17.17 -4.73 -4.09
N PHE A 140 -16.86 -6.01 -3.90
CA PHE A 140 -16.83 -6.63 -2.57
C PHE A 140 -15.83 -5.93 -1.65
N MET A 141 -14.59 -5.71 -2.11
CA MET A 141 -13.59 -4.98 -1.34
C MET A 141 -14.08 -3.56 -1.02
N TYR A 142 -14.62 -2.82 -1.99
CA TYR A 142 -15.14 -1.47 -1.78
C TYR A 142 -16.23 -1.42 -0.70
N LEU A 143 -17.16 -2.37 -0.69
CA LEU A 143 -18.20 -2.45 0.33
C LEU A 143 -17.62 -2.75 1.72
N CYS A 144 -16.72 -3.74 1.82
CA CYS A 144 -16.06 -4.09 3.08
C CYS A 144 -15.25 -2.91 3.64
N LEU A 145 -14.53 -2.19 2.78
CA LEU A 145 -13.71 -1.06 3.16
C LEU A 145 -14.55 0.13 3.65
N ASN A 146 -15.66 0.44 2.96
CA ASN A 146 -16.59 1.48 3.43
C ASN A 146 -17.22 1.12 4.78
N PHE A 147 -17.60 -0.16 4.96
CA PHE A 147 -18.14 -0.63 6.24
C PHE A 147 -17.11 -0.48 7.36
N LEU A 148 -15.87 -0.95 7.16
CA LEU A 148 -14.80 -0.82 8.16
C LEU A 148 -14.47 0.64 8.47
N ARG A 149 -14.43 1.50 7.45
CA ARG A 149 -14.20 2.94 7.64
C ARG A 149 -15.27 3.57 8.54
N PHE A 150 -16.53 3.22 8.32
CA PHE A 150 -17.65 3.69 9.14
C PHE A 150 -17.52 3.21 10.59
N GLU A 151 -17.28 1.92 10.80
CA GLU A 151 -17.13 1.31 12.14
C GLU A 151 -15.90 1.84 12.90
N TRP A 152 -14.83 2.23 12.21
CA TRP A 152 -13.62 2.79 12.84
C TRP A 152 -13.66 4.31 13.05
N HIS A 153 -14.77 4.96 12.69
CA HIS A 153 -14.90 6.41 12.69
C HIS A 153 -13.70 7.08 11.99
N ASP A 154 -13.26 6.49 10.87
CA ASP A 154 -12.06 6.93 10.15
C ASP A 154 -12.44 7.91 9.04
N GLU A 155 -12.77 9.13 9.46
CA GLU A 155 -13.24 10.18 8.55
C GLU A 155 -12.27 10.39 7.38
N THR A 156 -10.97 10.38 7.66
CA THR A 156 -9.90 10.73 6.71
C THR A 156 -9.24 9.51 6.06
N MET A 157 -9.70 8.28 6.35
CA MET A 157 -9.03 7.03 5.97
C MET A 157 -7.60 6.88 6.50
N TRP A 158 -7.20 7.70 7.46
CA TRP A 158 -5.82 7.74 7.93
C TRP A 158 -5.45 6.50 8.75
N LYS A 159 -6.39 6.00 9.57
CA LYS A 159 -6.19 4.75 10.33
C LYS A 159 -6.09 3.58 9.35
N PHE A 160 -6.90 3.59 8.29
CA PHE A 160 -6.92 2.58 7.26
C PHE A 160 -5.62 2.50 6.43
N TRP A 161 -4.97 3.64 6.14
CA TRP A 161 -3.66 3.68 5.47
C TRP A 161 -2.53 2.97 6.21
N ILE A 162 -2.68 2.64 7.48
CA ILE A 162 -1.72 1.77 8.18
C ILE A 162 -1.82 0.36 7.64
N PHE A 163 -3.06 -0.10 7.40
CA PHE A 163 -3.33 -1.46 6.97
C PHE A 163 -2.75 -1.72 5.57
N THR A 164 -2.74 -0.72 4.68
CA THR A 164 -2.06 -0.84 3.38
C THR A 164 -0.57 -1.08 3.52
N GLN A 165 0.09 -0.47 4.51
CA GLN A 165 1.51 -0.73 4.81
C GLN A 165 1.74 -2.16 5.31
N VAL A 166 0.80 -2.67 6.11
CA VAL A 166 0.85 -4.07 6.56
C VAL A 166 0.76 -5.01 5.36
N LEU A 167 -0.21 -4.79 4.47
CA LEU A 167 -0.39 -5.65 3.31
C LEU A 167 0.80 -5.59 2.36
N VAL A 168 1.32 -4.41 2.04
CA VAL A 168 2.41 -4.24 1.08
C VAL A 168 3.73 -4.86 1.56
N THR A 169 3.96 -4.88 2.87
CA THR A 169 5.21 -5.43 3.46
C THR A 169 5.14 -6.93 3.73
N THR A 170 3.94 -7.52 3.75
CA THR A 170 3.73 -8.92 4.14
C THR A 170 3.23 -9.79 2.99
N VAL A 171 2.23 -9.36 2.23
CA VAL A 171 1.57 -10.18 1.20
C VAL A 171 2.54 -10.59 0.07
N PRO A 172 3.38 -9.69 -0.48
CA PRO A 172 4.38 -10.07 -1.49
C PRO A 172 5.32 -11.17 -1.04
N VAL A 173 5.70 -11.16 0.24
CA VAL A 173 6.60 -12.15 0.83
C VAL A 173 5.96 -13.53 0.80
N TRP A 174 4.69 -13.61 1.18
CA TRP A 174 3.93 -14.85 1.17
C TRP A 174 3.63 -15.34 -0.24
N GLU A 175 3.33 -14.43 -1.17
CA GLU A 175 3.10 -14.77 -2.57
C GLU A 175 4.39 -15.30 -3.22
N MET A 176 5.53 -14.66 -2.98
CA MET A 176 6.84 -15.14 -3.42
C MET A 176 7.17 -16.52 -2.82
N ARG A 177 6.89 -16.73 -1.53
CA ARG A 177 7.07 -18.04 -0.87
C ARG A 177 6.20 -19.12 -1.48
N LYS A 178 4.93 -18.82 -1.77
CA LYS A 178 3.99 -19.74 -2.39
C LYS A 178 4.44 -20.13 -3.80
N ARG A 179 4.94 -19.17 -4.58
CA ARG A 179 5.40 -19.38 -5.96
C ARG A 179 6.71 -20.15 -6.04
N GLY A 180 7.63 -19.92 -5.11
CA GLY A 180 8.92 -20.60 -5.08
C GLY A 180 9.91 -20.15 -6.17
N TYR A 181 9.70 -18.97 -6.77
CA TYR A 181 10.58 -18.38 -7.77
C TYR A 181 10.68 -16.85 -7.63
N LYS A 182 11.74 -16.25 -8.20
CA LYS A 182 12.04 -14.81 -8.09
C LYS A 182 11.21 -13.91 -9.01
N SER A 183 10.65 -14.45 -10.09
CA SER A 183 9.95 -13.66 -11.10
C SER A 183 8.80 -12.84 -10.48
N GLY A 184 8.68 -11.58 -10.91
CA GLY A 184 7.81 -10.58 -10.31
C GLY A 184 8.35 -9.91 -9.04
N ASN A 185 9.57 -10.24 -8.61
CA ASN A 185 10.26 -9.60 -7.46
C ASN A 185 11.70 -9.22 -7.82
N CYS A 186 12.29 -8.23 -7.15
CA CYS A 186 13.70 -7.88 -7.34
C CYS A 186 14.36 -7.47 -6.01
N LEU A 187 15.69 -7.36 -6.01
CA LEU A 187 16.42 -6.97 -4.81
C LEU A 187 16.01 -5.57 -4.34
N ALA A 188 15.90 -4.61 -5.27
CA ALA A 188 15.51 -3.25 -4.98
C ALA A 188 14.11 -3.15 -4.35
N LEU A 189 13.14 -3.92 -4.87
CA LEU A 189 11.80 -3.99 -4.29
C LEU A 189 11.80 -4.61 -2.88
N SER A 190 12.59 -5.67 -2.68
CA SER A 190 12.72 -6.31 -1.36
C SER A 190 13.29 -5.35 -0.31
N ILE A 191 14.28 -4.54 -0.69
CA ILE A 191 14.82 -3.46 0.16
C ILE A 191 13.76 -2.38 0.38
N THR A 192 13.00 -2.02 -0.65
CA THR A 192 11.93 -1.03 -0.56
C THR A 192 10.87 -1.43 0.47
N PHE A 193 10.47 -2.70 0.54
CA PHE A 193 9.54 -3.18 1.58
C PHE A 193 10.08 -2.99 3.01
N ILE A 194 11.40 -3.18 3.22
CA ILE A 194 12.03 -2.91 4.52
C ILE A 194 11.95 -1.41 4.82
N CYS A 195 12.26 -0.55 3.84
CA CYS A 195 12.17 0.90 4.00
C CYS A 195 10.73 1.34 4.30
N VAL A 196 9.73 0.76 3.65
CA VAL A 196 8.31 1.02 3.95
C VAL A 196 8.01 0.67 5.41
N ALA A 197 8.40 -0.52 5.89
CA ALA A 197 8.16 -0.89 7.28
C ALA A 197 8.84 0.08 8.27
N LEU A 198 10.07 0.51 7.98
CA LEU A 198 10.81 1.46 8.82
C LEU A 198 10.16 2.84 8.82
N VAL A 199 9.87 3.41 7.64
CA VAL A 199 9.27 4.74 7.53
C VAL A 199 7.87 4.76 8.13
N SER A 200 7.10 3.70 7.93
CA SER A 200 5.73 3.65 8.39
C SER A 200 5.60 3.41 9.89
N PHE A 201 6.52 2.68 10.54
CA PHE A 201 6.34 2.28 11.94
C PHE A 201 7.48 2.67 12.89
N ASN A 202 8.46 3.48 12.48
CA ASN A 202 9.50 3.91 13.41
C ASN A 202 8.92 4.87 14.48
N PRO A 203 9.36 4.78 15.75
CA PRO A 203 8.79 5.56 16.85
C PRO A 203 9.24 7.03 16.91
N TRP A 204 10.05 7.48 15.95
CA TRP A 204 10.66 8.82 16.01
C TRP A 204 10.10 9.78 14.95
N CYS A 205 9.76 9.26 13.77
CA CYS A 205 9.41 10.05 12.59
C CYS A 205 8.64 9.16 11.59
N ASN A 206 7.38 8.86 11.91
CA ASN A 206 6.44 8.26 10.96
C ASN A 206 5.24 9.20 10.76
N MET A 207 4.58 9.12 9.61
CA MET A 207 3.54 10.10 9.26
C MET A 207 2.31 10.02 10.18
N TRP A 208 1.98 8.86 10.75
CA TRP A 208 0.85 8.74 11.66
C TRP A 208 1.11 9.42 13.00
N LEU A 209 2.28 9.15 13.60
CA LEU A 209 2.76 9.82 14.81
C LEU A 209 2.85 11.33 14.62
N ALA A 210 3.26 11.79 13.44
CA ALA A 210 3.37 13.21 13.14
C ALA A 210 2.02 13.94 13.09
N ILE A 211 0.93 13.24 12.73
CA ILE A 211 -0.41 13.82 12.64
C ILE A 211 -1.19 13.67 13.95
N LYS A 212 -1.05 12.53 14.64
CA LYS A 212 -1.81 12.24 15.86
C LYS A 212 -0.95 11.55 16.93
N PRO A 213 -0.02 12.28 17.58
CA PRO A 213 0.92 11.69 18.53
C PRO A 213 0.23 11.05 19.75
N GLU A 214 -0.88 11.61 20.22
CA GLU A 214 -1.69 11.07 21.31
C GLU A 214 -2.33 9.71 20.98
N PHE A 215 -2.40 9.33 19.69
CA PHE A 215 -2.94 8.05 19.27
C PHE A 215 -1.87 7.08 18.77
N PHE A 216 -0.83 7.58 18.11
CA PHE A 216 0.21 6.75 17.50
C PHE A 216 1.54 6.73 18.25
N SER A 217 1.64 7.36 19.43
CA SER A 217 2.81 7.19 20.30
C SER A 217 2.90 5.77 20.85
N LEU A 218 4.12 5.32 21.16
CA LEU A 218 4.38 3.98 21.68
C LEU A 218 3.63 3.73 23.00
N GLN A 219 3.49 4.78 23.81
CA GLN A 219 2.77 4.75 25.07
C GLN A 219 1.26 4.62 24.88
N ALA A 220 0.70 5.29 23.87
CA ALA A 220 -0.73 5.27 23.58
C ALA A 220 -1.17 4.00 22.84
N ASN A 221 -0.37 3.53 21.88
CA ASN A 221 -0.70 2.41 21.01
C ASN A 221 0.52 1.51 20.73
N PRO A 222 0.90 0.64 21.68
CA PRO A 222 2.00 -0.30 21.50
C PRO A 222 1.74 -1.30 20.36
N TRP A 223 0.47 -1.61 20.07
CA TRP A 223 0.09 -2.53 18.99
C TRP A 223 0.48 -2.03 17.61
N TYR A 224 0.47 -0.72 17.40
CA TYR A 224 0.96 -0.11 16.16
C TYR A 224 2.42 -0.48 15.90
N TYR A 225 3.28 -0.41 16.92
CA TYR A 225 4.70 -0.71 16.81
C TYR A 225 5.00 -2.22 16.80
N LEU A 226 4.22 -3.03 17.53
CA LEU A 226 4.30 -4.49 17.43
C LEU A 226 3.94 -4.97 16.02
N THR A 227 2.92 -4.36 15.42
CA THR A 227 2.56 -4.60 14.02
C THR A 227 3.69 -4.19 13.09
N GLY A 228 4.30 -3.02 13.33
CA GLY A 228 5.48 -2.57 12.59
C GLY A 228 6.67 -3.52 12.69
N LEU A 229 6.94 -4.07 13.88
CA LEU A 229 7.99 -5.07 14.07
C LEU A 229 7.72 -6.35 13.28
N PHE A 230 6.47 -6.81 13.26
CA PHE A 230 6.07 -7.95 12.43
C PHE A 230 6.23 -7.65 10.93
N CYS A 231 5.80 -6.47 10.47
CA CYS A 231 5.98 -6.02 9.08
C CYS A 231 7.45 -5.98 8.68
N LEU A 232 8.31 -5.42 9.54
CA LEU A 232 9.75 -5.36 9.33
C LEU A 232 10.37 -6.77 9.28
N ALA A 233 10.01 -7.64 10.22
CA ALA A 233 10.49 -9.03 10.24
C ALA A 233 10.04 -9.79 8.98
N SER A 234 8.81 -9.58 8.52
CA SER A 234 8.28 -10.16 7.29
C SER A 234 9.05 -9.67 6.06
N ALA A 235 9.29 -8.36 5.94
CA ALA A 235 10.05 -7.79 4.83
C ALA A 235 11.53 -8.28 4.81
N ILE A 236 12.18 -8.37 5.97
CA ILE A 236 13.53 -8.95 6.10
C ILE A 236 13.52 -10.42 5.69
N TYR A 237 12.53 -11.19 6.12
CA TYR A 237 12.36 -12.58 5.71
C TYR A 237 12.12 -12.69 4.19
N GLY A 238 11.37 -11.76 3.60
CA GLY A 238 11.20 -11.64 2.15
C GLY A 238 12.51 -11.43 1.43
N LEU A 239 13.36 -10.52 1.89
CA LEU A 239 14.70 -10.32 1.33
C LEU A 239 15.57 -11.58 1.45
N TYR A 240 15.56 -12.23 2.63
CA TYR A 240 16.27 -13.49 2.83
C TYR A 240 15.78 -14.57 1.83
N LEU A 241 14.47 -14.71 1.67
CA LEU A 241 13.86 -15.66 0.75
C LEU A 241 14.26 -15.33 -0.69
N TYR A 242 14.18 -14.07 -1.09
CA TYR A 242 14.61 -13.60 -2.40
C TYR A 242 16.05 -14.04 -2.66
N ILE A 243 16.99 -13.77 -1.76
CA ILE A 243 18.40 -14.16 -1.94
C ILE A 243 18.56 -15.67 -2.11
N LYS A 244 17.77 -16.48 -1.39
CA LYS A 244 17.86 -17.96 -1.41
C LYS A 244 17.19 -18.63 -2.60
N LEU A 245 16.20 -17.98 -3.22
CA LEU A 245 15.49 -18.56 -4.36
C LEU A 245 16.42 -18.71 -5.59
N PRO A 246 16.14 -19.67 -6.49
CA PRO A 246 16.90 -19.84 -7.73
C PRO A 246 16.99 -18.52 -8.51
N PRO A 247 18.12 -18.24 -9.19
CA PRO A 247 18.25 -17.04 -10.01
C PRO A 247 17.16 -16.99 -11.09
N LYS A 248 16.78 -15.77 -11.48
CA LYS A 248 15.88 -15.56 -12.63
C LYS A 248 16.54 -16.12 -13.89
N GLU A 249 15.71 -16.57 -14.83
CA GLU A 249 16.16 -16.90 -16.18
C GLU A 249 16.78 -15.67 -16.84
N ASP A 250 17.85 -15.84 -17.62
CA ASP A 250 18.50 -14.71 -18.29
C ASP A 250 17.63 -14.10 -19.39
N VAL A 251 16.73 -14.90 -19.97
CA VAL A 251 15.65 -14.48 -20.88
C VAL A 251 14.35 -14.95 -20.27
N MET A 252 13.46 -14.00 -19.97
CA MET A 252 12.18 -14.27 -19.34
C MET A 252 11.18 -14.87 -20.35
N GLY A 253 10.05 -15.39 -19.86
CA GLY A 253 8.95 -15.87 -20.73
C GLY A 253 8.38 -14.83 -21.69
N SER A 254 8.70 -13.54 -21.50
CA SER A 254 8.40 -12.44 -22.43
C SER A 254 9.34 -12.33 -23.62
N GLY A 255 10.46 -13.06 -23.63
CA GLY A 255 11.56 -12.92 -24.59
C GLY A 255 12.54 -11.78 -24.28
N LYS A 256 12.33 -11.02 -23.19
CA LYS A 256 13.22 -9.92 -22.76
C LYS A 256 14.26 -10.44 -21.76
N LYS A 257 15.42 -9.76 -21.71
CA LYS A 257 16.41 -9.99 -20.64
C LYS A 257 15.88 -9.50 -19.31
N ALA A 258 16.19 -10.22 -18.23
CA ALA A 258 15.90 -9.77 -16.87
C ALA A 258 16.65 -8.45 -16.56
N ILE A 259 15.93 -7.36 -16.35
CA ILE A 259 16.51 -6.02 -16.13
C ILE A 259 16.80 -5.76 -14.65
N LEU A 260 15.96 -6.27 -13.74
CA LEU A 260 16.06 -6.06 -12.30
C LEU A 260 16.28 -7.41 -11.60
N LYS A 261 17.53 -7.70 -11.25
CA LYS A 261 17.93 -8.90 -10.49
C LYS A 261 17.84 -8.67 -8.97
#